data_AF-A0A1G3AAI7-F1
#
_entry.id   AF-A0A1G3AAI7-F1
#
_cell.length_a   1.000
_cell.length_b   1.000
_cell.length_c   1.000
_cell.angle_alpha   90.00
_cell.angle_beta   90.00
_cell.angle_gamma   90.00
#
_symmetry.space_group_name_H-M   'P 1'
#
loop_
_entity.id
_entity.type
_entity.pdbx_description
1 polymer ?
#
loop_
_entity_poly.entity_id
_entity_poly.type
_entity_poly.pdbx_seq_one_letter_code
_entity_poly.pdbx_strand_id
1 'polypeptide(L)'
;MFVVWESDPGRHTGFRDQRKKRPGMDLSEFEGEGIRITLVTEKRDVIAIVPPADSEARRNGQDMMFLVCSEACGTEMKAVMANEVSLGDALFGQIESMEQ
;
A
#
# COMPACT_ATOMS: atom_id res chain seq x y z
N MET A 1 14.46 7.85 -0.91
CA MET A 1 13.58 9.02 -1.04
C MET A 1 13.70 9.51 -2.47
N PHE A 2 12.70 9.21 -3.32
CA PHE A 2 12.50 9.84 -4.62
C PHE A 2 11.01 10.09 -4.78
N VAL A 3 10.66 11.38 -4.88
CA VAL A 3 9.34 11.90 -5.23
C VAL A 3 9.43 12.30 -6.70
N VAL A 4 8.54 11.78 -7.54
CA VAL A 4 8.38 12.30 -8.91
C VAL A 4 6.99 12.95 -8.99
N TRP A 5 7.00 14.19 -9.49
CA TRP A 5 5.92 15.17 -9.57
C TRP A 5 5.59 15.45 -11.03
N GLU A 6 4.32 15.71 -11.34
CA GLU A 6 3.93 16.64 -12.40
C GLU A 6 2.61 17.31 -11.96
N SER A 7 2.63 18.62 -11.64
CA SER A 7 1.41 19.39 -11.37
C SER A 7 0.68 19.65 -12.67
N ASP A 8 -0.57 19.20 -12.74
CA ASP A 8 -1.59 19.81 -13.60
C ASP A 8 -2.55 20.61 -12.68
N PRO A 9 -2.59 21.96 -12.77
CA PRO A 9 -3.39 22.81 -11.90
C PRO A 9 -4.86 22.74 -12.32
N GLY A 10 -5.53 21.64 -11.97
CA GLY A 10 -6.97 21.48 -12.27
C GLY A 10 -7.58 20.12 -11.97
N ARG A 11 -6.78 19.13 -11.58
CA ARG A 11 -7.26 17.76 -11.36
C ARG A 11 -6.80 17.29 -9.98
N HIS A 12 -7.74 16.93 -9.11
CA HIS A 12 -7.45 16.44 -7.76
C HIS A 12 -6.39 15.32 -7.81
N THR A 13 -5.17 15.62 -7.36
CA THR A 13 -4.00 14.75 -7.50
C THR A 13 -3.88 13.79 -6.31
N GLY A 14 -3.80 12.50 -6.64
CA GLY A 14 -3.57 11.40 -5.72
C GLY A 14 -2.13 11.36 -5.21
N PHE A 15 -1.88 11.47 -3.90
CA PHE A 15 -0.57 11.22 -3.31
C PHE A 15 -0.33 9.70 -3.12
N ARG A 16 0.86 9.22 -3.53
CA ARG A 16 1.20 7.79 -3.61
C ARG A 16 1.93 7.35 -2.34
N ASP A 17 1.24 6.65 -1.42
CA ASP A 17 1.96 5.89 -0.39
C ASP A 17 2.47 4.57 -0.99
N GLN A 18 3.74 4.28 -0.75
CA GLN A 18 4.48 3.18 -1.35
C GLN A 18 4.71 2.12 -0.28
N ARG A 19 4.10 0.94 -0.43
CA ARG A 19 4.21 -0.12 0.58
C ARG A 19 4.66 -1.43 -0.03
N LYS A 20 5.36 -2.21 0.81
CA LYS A 20 5.72 -3.58 0.52
C LYS A 20 4.64 -4.52 1.05
N LYS A 21 4.40 -5.61 0.33
CA LYS A 21 3.51 -6.68 0.77
C LYS A 21 4.20 -7.52 1.85
N ARG A 22 3.40 -8.26 2.61
CA ARG A 22 3.94 -9.24 3.57
C ARG A 22 4.66 -10.37 2.83
N PRO A 23 5.77 -10.91 3.37
CA PRO A 23 6.36 -12.15 2.86
C PRO A 23 5.31 -13.28 2.78
N GLY A 24 5.30 -14.04 1.69
CA GLY A 24 4.33 -15.12 1.45
C GLY A 24 2.99 -14.69 0.85
N MET A 25 2.71 -13.38 0.74
CA MET A 25 1.54 -12.90 0.01
C MET A 25 1.85 -12.83 -1.49
N ASP A 26 1.13 -13.59 -2.31
CA ASP A 26 1.17 -13.42 -3.76
C ASP A 26 0.08 -12.45 -4.22
N LEU A 27 0.44 -11.54 -5.13
CA LEU A 27 -0.44 -10.52 -5.72
C LEU A 27 -0.37 -10.55 -7.25
N SER A 28 0.27 -11.56 -7.84
CA SER A 28 0.49 -11.69 -9.28
C SER A 28 -0.82 -11.68 -10.08
N GLU A 29 -1.88 -12.29 -9.55
CA GLU A 29 -3.20 -12.34 -10.19
C GLU A 29 -3.88 -10.97 -10.32
N PHE A 30 -3.49 -10.00 -9.51
CA PHE A 30 -4.09 -8.67 -9.44
C PHE A 30 -3.24 -7.60 -10.13
N GLU A 31 -2.16 -7.98 -10.84
CA GLU A 31 -1.28 -7.02 -11.50
C GLU A 31 -2.03 -6.11 -12.48
N GLY A 32 -1.86 -4.80 -12.31
CA GLY A 32 -2.58 -3.79 -13.09
C GLY A 32 -3.98 -3.47 -12.58
N GLU A 33 -4.44 -4.14 -11.52
CA GLU A 33 -5.77 -3.96 -10.96
C GLU A 33 -5.80 -3.09 -9.70
N GLY A 34 -6.96 -2.48 -9.46
CA GLY A 34 -7.30 -1.85 -8.20
C GLY A 34 -8.08 -2.83 -7.33
N ILE A 35 -7.46 -3.30 -6.26
CA ILE A 35 -8.09 -4.18 -5.27
C ILE A 35 -8.59 -3.37 -4.07
N ARG A 36 -9.69 -3.83 -3.46
CA ARG A 36 -10.20 -3.25 -2.23
C ARG A 36 -9.52 -3.89 -1.03
N ILE A 37 -9.04 -3.07 -0.10
CA ILE A 37 -8.44 -3.49 1.16
C ILE A 37 -9.17 -2.82 2.31
N THR A 38 -9.50 -3.58 3.35
CA THR A 38 -10.07 -3.05 4.59
C THR A 38 -8.95 -2.72 5.56
N LEU A 39 -8.95 -1.49 6.07
CA LEU A 39 -8.09 -1.03 7.17
C LEU A 39 -8.83 -1.31 8.47
N VAL A 40 -8.38 -2.35 9.18
CA VAL A 40 -9.07 -2.86 10.37
C VAL A 40 -8.98 -1.86 11.52
N THR A 41 -7.87 -1.14 11.64
CA THR A 41 -7.62 -0.17 12.71
C THR A 41 -8.54 1.04 12.63
N GLU A 42 -8.91 1.46 11.41
CA GLU A 42 -9.77 2.62 11.15
C GLU A 42 -11.19 2.25 10.66
N LYS A 43 -11.47 0.95 10.53
CA LYS A 43 -12.77 0.41 10.05
C LYS A 43 -13.24 1.04 8.74
N ARG A 44 -12.31 1.21 7.79
CA ARG A 44 -12.61 1.79 6.47
C ARG A 44 -12.00 0.98 5.35
N ASP A 45 -12.63 1.02 4.18
CA ASP A 45 -12.10 0.41 2.97
C ASP A 45 -11.36 1.44 2.11
N VAL A 46 -10.26 1.01 1.51
CA VAL A 46 -9.47 1.78 0.55
C VAL A 46 -9.18 0.95 -0.69
N ILE A 47 -8.90 1.62 -1.81
CA ILE A 47 -8.45 0.95 -3.03
C ILE A 47 -6.92 1.00 -3.05
N ALA A 48 -6.31 -0.18 -3.13
CA ALA A 48 -4.89 -0.35 -3.42
C ALA A 48 -4.73 -0.77 -4.89
N ILE A 49 -3.82 -0.12 -5.59
CA ILE A 49 -3.46 -0.50 -6.95
C ILE A 49 -2.24 -1.41 -6.87
N VAL A 50 -2.35 -2.60 -7.45
CA VAL A 50 -1.23 -3.52 -7.61
C VAL A 50 -0.54 -3.16 -8.93
N PRO A 51 0.67 -2.59 -8.88
CA PRO A 51 1.35 -2.19 -10.09
C PRO A 51 1.80 -3.42 -10.91
N PRO A 52 1.68 -3.39 -12.26
CA PRO A 52 2.19 -4.43 -13.15
C PRO A 52 3.69 -4.67 -12.96
N ALA A 53 4.15 -5.91 -13.14
CA ALA A 53 5.54 -6.34 -12.94
C ALA A 53 6.59 -5.44 -13.65
N ASP A 54 6.28 -4.95 -14.85
CA ASP A 54 7.19 -4.15 -15.68
C ASP A 54 7.18 -2.65 -15.36
N SER A 55 6.27 -2.20 -14.48
CA SER A 55 6.08 -0.80 -14.13
C SER A 55 7.24 -0.19 -13.32
N GLU A 56 7.41 1.12 -13.42
CA GLU A 56 8.39 1.86 -12.63
C GLU A 56 8.15 1.71 -11.11
N ALA A 57 6.90 1.52 -10.69
CA ALA A 57 6.54 1.25 -9.31
C ALA A 57 7.23 -0.03 -8.80
N ARG A 58 7.08 -1.11 -9.56
CA ARG A 58 7.66 -2.42 -9.25
C ARG A 58 9.18 -2.39 -9.28
N ARG A 59 9.78 -1.71 -10.27
CA ARG A 59 11.24 -1.51 -10.34
C ARG A 59 11.81 -0.79 -9.11
N ASN A 60 11.01 0.05 -8.46
CA ASN A 60 11.35 0.73 -7.21
C ASN A 60 10.96 -0.06 -5.95
N GLY A 61 10.56 -1.34 -6.09
CA GLY A 61 10.23 -2.22 -4.98
C GLY A 61 8.89 -1.93 -4.31
N GLN A 62 7.94 -1.33 -5.04
CA GLN A 62 6.60 -1.02 -4.55
C GLN A 62 5.65 -2.17 -4.90
N ASP A 63 5.02 -2.75 -3.89
CA ASP A 63 4.05 -3.82 -4.09
C ASP A 63 2.62 -3.31 -4.27
N MET A 64 2.33 -2.15 -3.69
CA MET A 64 1.01 -1.53 -3.71
C MET A 64 1.14 -0.01 -3.73
N MET A 65 0.11 0.64 -4.28
CA MET A 65 -0.02 2.08 -4.34
C MET A 65 -1.42 2.50 -3.90
N PHE A 66 -1.52 3.64 -3.23
CA PHE A 66 -2.80 4.23 -2.84
C PHE A 66 -2.99 5.57 -3.53
N LEU A 67 -4.24 5.92 -3.84
CA LEU A 67 -4.64 7.25 -4.29
C LEU A 67 -5.19 8.02 -3.09
N VAL A 68 -4.64 9.20 -2.79
CA VAL A 68 -5.13 10.05 -1.70
C VAL A 68 -5.24 11.51 -2.13
N CYS A 69 -6.28 12.23 -1.72
CA CYS A 69 -6.61 13.54 -2.31
C CYS A 69 -5.69 14.70 -1.93
N SER A 70 -4.80 14.53 -0.96
CA SER A 70 -3.92 15.58 -0.45
C SER A 70 -2.70 14.99 0.28
N GLU A 71 -1.67 15.81 0.47
CA GLU A 71 -0.50 15.44 1.29
C GLU A 71 -0.87 15.11 2.74
N ALA A 72 -1.84 15.82 3.31
CA ALA A 72 -2.36 15.53 4.65
C ALA A 72 -2.96 14.12 4.72
N CYS A 73 -3.79 13.74 3.74
CA CYS A 73 -4.33 12.38 3.65
C CYS A 73 -3.22 11.33 3.42
N GLY A 74 -2.16 11.68 2.68
CA GLY A 74 -1.00 10.81 2.51
C GLY A 74 -0.23 10.57 3.80
N THR A 75 -0.09 11.60 4.64
CA THR A 75 0.55 11.50 5.96
C THR A 75 -0.29 10.67 6.91
N GLU A 76 -1.61 10.90 6.94
CA GLU A 76 -2.55 10.09 7.72
C GLU A 76 -2.53 8.62 7.27
N MET A 77 -2.61 8.37 5.95
CA MET A 77 -2.56 7.01 5.39
C MET A 77 -1.28 6.27 5.82
N LYS A 78 -0.14 6.97 5.85
CA LYS A 78 1.12 6.38 6.30
C LYS A 78 1.07 5.95 7.77
N ALA A 79 0.46 6.76 8.63
CA ALA A 79 0.29 6.43 10.05
C ALA A 79 -0.64 5.23 10.23
N VAL A 80 -1.79 5.22 9.53
CA VAL A 80 -2.74 4.10 9.58
C VAL A 80 -2.09 2.81 9.10
N MET A 81 -1.36 2.83 7.98
CA MET A 81 -0.67 1.65 7.47
C MET A 81 0.43 1.13 8.41
N ALA A 82 1.08 2.01 9.19
CA ALA A 82 2.01 1.55 10.23
C ALA A 82 1.29 0.78 11.34
N ASN A 83 0.07 1.20 11.71
CA ASN A 83 -0.76 0.49 12.67
C ASN A 83 -1.24 -0.86 12.11
N GLU A 84 -1.65 -0.91 10.82
CA GLU A 84 -2.04 -2.17 10.16
C GLU A 84 -0.89 -3.19 10.14
N VAL A 85 0.35 -2.74 9.85
CA VAL A 85 1.53 -3.61 9.90
C VAL A 85 1.77 -4.13 11.31
N SER A 86 1.75 -3.24 12.32
CA SER A 86 1.91 -3.62 13.73
C SER A 86 0.85 -4.63 14.18
N LEU A 87 -0.40 -4.44 13.76
CA LEU A 87 -1.49 -5.38 14.02
C LEU A 87 -1.25 -6.73 13.32
N GLY A 88 -0.84 -6.71 12.06
CA GLY A 88 -0.49 -7.92 11.31
C GLY A 88 0.65 -8.70 11.97
N ASP A 89 1.69 -8.02 12.43
CA ASP A 89 2.81 -8.62 13.15
C ASP A 89 2.36 -9.20 14.50
N ALA A 90 1.49 -8.50 15.24
CA ALA A 90 0.96 -8.99 16.51
C ALA A 90 0.05 -10.22 16.35
N LEU A 91 -0.78 -10.26 15.31
CA LEU A 91 -1.73 -11.35 15.06
C LEU A 91 -1.06 -12.58 14.46
N PHE A 92 -0.08 -12.37 13.57
CA PHE A 92 0.46 -13.45 12.76
C PHE A 92 1.96 -13.71 12.96
N GLY A 93 2.65 -12.91 13.78
CA GLY A 93 4.04 -13.14 14.19
C GLY A 93 4.23 -14.37 15.10
N GLN A 94 3.15 -15.01 15.56
CA GLN A 94 3.21 -16.28 16.29
C GLN A 94 3.26 -17.51 15.37
N ILE A 95 3.04 -17.35 14.06
CA ILE A 95 2.89 -18.49 13.13
C ILE A 95 4.25 -19.06 12.66
N GLU A 96 5.33 -18.27 12.65
CA GLU A 96 6.66 -18.74 12.24
C GLU A 96 7.35 -19.69 13.25
N SER A 97 6.69 -20.05 14.35
CA SER A 97 7.24 -20.96 15.38
C SER A 97 6.72 -22.40 15.32
N MET A 98 5.90 -22.75 14.33
CA MET A 98 5.29 -24.09 14.19
C MET A 98 5.71 -24.89 12.94
N GLU A 99 6.75 -24.45 12.22
CA GLU A 99 7.36 -25.22 11.13
C GLU A 99 8.85 -25.56 11.43
N GLN A 100 9.11 -26.05 12.65
CA GLN A 100 10.35 -26.78 12.96
C GLN A 100 10.10 -28.30 12.92
#